data_AF-E5XR52-F1
#
_entry.id   AF-E5XR52-F1
#
_cell.length_a   1.000
_cell.length_b   1.000
_cell.length_c   1.000
_cell.angle_alpha   90.00
_cell.angle_beta   90.00
_cell.angle_gamma   90.00
#
_symmetry.space_group_name_H-M   'P 1'
#
loop_
_entity.id
_entity.type
_entity.pdbx_description
1 polymer ?
#
loop_
_entity_poly.entity_id
_entity_poly.type
_entity_poly.pdbx_seq_one_letter_code
_entity_poly.pdbx_strand_id
1 'polypeptide(L)'
;MAYYGVGRYGREDVGAKTMRFDYMDRMAEDELDDIALGQQRAEAYKEGLPPIEPDQRINAKDGSEVLVYQGSKAHEVIERQKEAYKVSKGGVR
;
A
#
# COMPACT_ATOMS: atom_id res chain seq x y z
N MET A 1 -34.69 -20.15 -52.81
CA MET A 1 -33.47 -19.44 -52.33
C MET A 1 -33.75 -18.92 -50.93
N ALA A 2 -33.26 -19.63 -49.92
CA ALA A 2 -33.16 -19.15 -48.54
C ALA A 2 -31.98 -19.91 -47.93
N TYR A 3 -30.88 -19.22 -47.64
CA TYR A 3 -29.68 -19.82 -47.06
C TYR A 3 -29.88 -19.94 -45.54
N TYR A 4 -30.09 -21.17 -45.07
CA TYR A 4 -29.88 -21.53 -43.66
C TYR A 4 -28.40 -21.86 -43.47
N GLY A 5 -27.64 -20.90 -42.94
CA GLY A 5 -26.29 -21.15 -42.44
C GLY A 5 -26.35 -21.47 -40.95
N VAL A 6 -26.28 -22.76 -40.61
CA VAL A 6 -26.16 -23.25 -39.22
C VAL A 6 -24.70 -23.13 -38.80
N GLY A 7 -24.33 -21.99 -38.21
CA GLY A 7 -23.02 -21.75 -37.61
C GLY A 7 -23.05 -22.02 -36.10
N ARG A 8 -22.58 -23.20 -35.69
CA ARG A 8 -22.17 -23.54 -34.33
C ARG A 8 -21.10 -22.56 -33.84
N TYR A 9 -21.39 -21.68 -32.88
CA TYR A 9 -20.37 -21.14 -31.97
C TYR A 9 -20.99 -20.87 -30.60
N GLY A 10 -20.45 -21.56 -29.59
CA GLY A 10 -20.81 -21.43 -28.18
C GLY A 10 -20.68 -19.99 -27.72
N ARG A 11 -21.80 -19.42 -27.28
CA ARG A 11 -21.91 -18.05 -26.79
C ARG A 11 -22.63 -18.04 -25.44
N GLU A 12 -22.16 -18.86 -24.52
CA GLU A 12 -22.60 -18.82 -23.12
C GLU A 12 -21.31 -18.85 -22.26
N ASP A 13 -21.21 -17.91 -21.33
CA ASP A 13 -20.23 -17.81 -20.22
C ASP A 13 -18.86 -17.12 -20.37
N VAL A 14 -18.47 -16.56 -21.52
CA VAL A 14 -17.22 -15.76 -21.58
C VAL A 14 -17.41 -14.29 -21.15
N GLY A 15 -18.54 -13.65 -21.46
CA GLY A 15 -18.74 -12.23 -21.17
C GLY A 15 -18.74 -11.87 -19.67
N ALA A 16 -19.37 -12.67 -18.82
CA ALA A 16 -19.45 -12.40 -17.39
C ALA A 16 -18.13 -12.70 -16.66
N LYS A 17 -17.36 -13.71 -17.11
CA LYS A 17 -16.05 -14.03 -16.54
C LYS A 17 -15.00 -13.00 -16.91
N THR A 18 -14.90 -12.59 -18.19
CA THR A 18 -13.93 -11.56 -18.61
C THR A 18 -14.21 -10.22 -17.94
N MET A 19 -15.47 -9.79 -17.83
CA MET A 19 -15.85 -8.59 -17.07
C MET A 19 -15.50 -8.67 -15.59
N ARG A 20 -15.55 -9.88 -14.99
CA ARG A 20 -15.19 -10.08 -13.58
C ARG A 20 -13.67 -10.01 -13.36
N PHE A 21 -12.87 -10.54 -14.28
CA PHE A 21 -11.40 -10.40 -14.21
C PHE A 21 -10.97 -8.95 -14.44
N ASP A 22 -11.46 -8.29 -15.48
CA ASP A 22 -11.16 -6.87 -15.76
C ASP A 22 -11.65 -5.92 -14.65
N TYR A 23 -12.67 -6.32 -13.88
CA TYR A 23 -13.14 -5.57 -12.71
C TYR A 23 -12.26 -5.81 -11.49
N MET A 24 -11.83 -7.05 -11.25
CA MET A 24 -10.90 -7.37 -10.16
C MET A 24 -9.52 -6.74 -10.38
N ASP A 25 -9.04 -6.73 -11.61
CA ASP A 25 -7.75 -6.11 -11.95
C ASP A 25 -7.80 -4.59 -11.75
N ARG A 26 -8.90 -3.92 -12.15
CA ARG A 26 -9.11 -2.49 -11.85
C ARG A 26 -9.23 -2.19 -10.36
N MET A 27 -9.92 -3.03 -9.59
CA MET A 27 -10.00 -2.86 -8.13
C MET A 27 -8.64 -3.07 -7.47
N ALA A 28 -7.82 -3.99 -7.99
CA ALA A 28 -6.45 -4.18 -7.52
C ALA A 28 -5.56 -2.97 -7.86
N GLU A 29 -5.72 -2.37 -9.03
CA GLU A 29 -5.02 -1.13 -9.41
C GLU A 29 -5.44 0.05 -8.51
N ASP A 30 -6.74 0.24 -8.28
CA ASP A 30 -7.26 1.29 -7.39
C ASP A 30 -6.74 1.11 -5.94
N GLU A 31 -6.71 -0.13 -5.43
CA GLU A 31 -6.14 -0.44 -4.11
C GLU A 31 -4.63 -0.16 -4.04
N LEU A 32 -3.88 -0.45 -5.11
CA LEU A 32 -2.45 -0.17 -5.17
C LEU A 32 -2.17 1.34 -5.20
N ASP A 33 -2.96 2.11 -5.94
CA ASP A 33 -2.86 3.57 -6.01
C ASP A 33 -3.17 4.21 -4.65
N ASP A 34 -4.19 3.71 -3.92
CA ASP A 34 -4.50 4.17 -2.57
C ASP A 34 -3.38 3.85 -1.57
N ILE A 35 -2.75 2.68 -1.67
CA ILE A 35 -1.59 2.31 -0.86
C ILE A 35 -0.41 3.22 -1.17
N ALA A 36 -0.12 3.47 -2.45
CA ALA A 36 0.98 4.32 -2.89
C ALA A 36 0.78 5.77 -2.41
N LEU A 37 -0.44 6.30 -2.54
CA LEU A 37 -0.80 7.62 -2.04
C LEU A 37 -0.66 7.73 -0.51
N GLY A 38 -1.06 6.68 0.21
CA GLY A 38 -0.87 6.59 1.66
C GLY A 38 0.61 6.59 2.07
N GLN A 39 1.46 5.86 1.34
CA GLN A 39 2.91 5.83 1.57
C GLN A 39 3.54 7.20 1.34
N GLN A 40 3.22 7.87 0.23
CA GLN A 40 3.74 9.21 -0.06
C GLN A 40 3.38 10.22 1.03
N ARG A 41 2.15 10.19 1.55
CA ARG A 41 1.73 11.05 2.67
C ARG A 41 2.52 10.78 3.94
N ALA A 42 2.78 9.50 4.23
CA ALA A 42 3.56 9.09 5.40
C ALA A 42 5.02 9.52 5.28
N GLU A 43 5.61 9.42 4.09
CA GLU A 43 6.98 9.85 3.80
C GLU A 43 7.11 11.37 3.92
N ALA A 44 6.23 12.13 3.30
CA ALA A 44 6.20 13.59 3.41
C ALA A 44 6.09 14.05 4.89
N TYR A 45 5.28 13.34 5.69
CA TYR A 45 5.20 13.62 7.13
C TYR A 45 6.51 13.33 7.87
N LYS A 46 7.20 12.23 7.55
CA LYS A 46 8.49 11.89 8.16
C LYS A 46 9.58 12.89 7.78
N GLU A 47 9.63 13.33 6.53
CA GLU A 47 10.60 14.33 6.06
C GLU A 47 10.41 15.71 6.70
N GLY A 48 9.17 16.07 7.05
CA GLY A 48 8.85 17.33 7.71
C GLY A 48 9.27 17.41 9.19
N LEU A 49 9.72 16.31 9.79
CA LEU A 49 10.05 16.25 11.23
C LEU A 49 11.57 16.22 11.46
N PRO A 50 12.08 16.91 12.51
CA PRO A 50 13.49 16.83 12.85
C PRO A 50 13.86 15.40 13.28
N PRO A 51 15.03 14.87 12.89
CA PRO A 51 15.43 13.52 13.27
C PRO A 51 15.55 13.38 14.79
N ILE A 52 15.09 12.25 15.33
CA ILE A 52 15.31 11.90 16.74
C ILE A 52 16.68 11.22 16.85
N GLU A 53 17.56 11.77 17.68
CA GLU A 53 18.86 11.14 17.91
C GLU A 53 18.72 9.86 18.77
N PRO A 54 19.20 8.71 18.27
CA PRO A 54 19.15 7.46 19.02
C PRO A 54 20.08 7.52 20.23
N ASP A 55 19.74 6.77 21.28
CA ASP A 55 20.58 6.66 22.47
C ASP A 55 21.79 5.75 22.23
N GLN A 56 21.61 4.75 21.37
CA GLN A 56 22.70 3.86 20.98
C GLN A 56 22.53 3.43 19.52
N ARG A 57 23.66 3.26 18.84
CA ARG A 57 23.72 2.65 17.51
C ARG A 57 24.52 1.35 17.64
N ILE A 58 23.91 0.24 17.25
CA ILE A 58 24.51 -1.09 17.35
C ILE A 58 24.68 -1.62 15.94
N ASN A 59 25.92 -1.89 15.53
CA ASN A 59 26.17 -2.59 14.29
C ASN A 59 25.97 -4.09 14.54
N ALA A 60 24.97 -4.66 13.88
CA ALA A 60 24.71 -6.09 13.92
C ALA A 60 25.80 -6.85 13.13
N LYS A 61 25.92 -8.15 13.41
CA LYS A 61 26.95 -9.01 12.81
C LYS A 61 26.78 -9.19 11.29
N ASP A 62 25.59 -8.91 10.78
CA ASP A 62 25.25 -8.91 9.35
C ASP A 62 25.57 -7.59 8.65
N GLY A 63 26.12 -6.60 9.37
CA GLY A 63 26.44 -5.27 8.85
C GLY A 63 25.28 -4.28 8.86
N SER A 64 24.11 -4.66 9.39
CA SER A 64 22.99 -3.73 9.57
C SER A 64 23.19 -2.81 10.79
N GLU A 65 22.70 -1.58 10.72
CA GLU A 65 22.71 -0.63 11.84
C GLU A 65 21.36 -0.68 12.58
N VAL A 66 21.41 -1.01 13.87
CA VAL A 66 20.25 -1.02 14.76
C VAL A 66 20.29 0.22 15.64
N LEU A 67 19.28 1.08 15.49
CA LEU A 67 19.10 2.28 16.30
C LEU A 67 18.26 1.97 17.54
N VAL A 68 18.81 2.19 18.73
CA VAL A 68 18.14 1.94 20.00
C VAL A 68 17.70 3.27 20.61
N TYR A 69 16.41 3.33 20.96
CA TYR A 69 15.78 4.46 21.63
C TYR A 69 15.24 3.98 22.98
N GLN A 70 15.43 4.76 24.03
CA GLN A 70 14.99 4.44 25.39
C GLN A 70 14.16 5.57 26.00
N GLY A 71 13.32 5.23 26.98
CA GLY A 71 12.55 6.21 27.75
C GLY A 71 11.67 7.13 26.91
N SER A 72 11.84 8.44 27.07
CA SER A 72 11.05 9.47 26.38
C SER A 72 11.23 9.44 24.86
N LYS A 73 12.44 9.18 24.37
CA LYS A 73 12.72 9.10 22.93
C LYS A 73 12.02 7.89 22.29
N ALA A 74 12.00 6.76 22.98
CA ALA A 74 11.25 5.58 22.52
C ALA A 74 9.76 5.90 22.39
N HIS A 75 9.19 6.58 23.39
CA HIS A 75 7.79 7.01 23.35
C HIS A 75 7.55 7.98 22.18
N GLU A 76 8.43 8.94 21.95
CA GLU A 76 8.31 9.90 20.86
C GLU A 76 8.35 9.23 19.49
N VAL A 77 9.27 8.27 19.28
CA VAL A 77 9.34 7.47 18.05
C VAL A 77 8.03 6.73 17.81
N ILE A 78 7.46 6.09 18.85
CA ILE A 78 6.19 5.36 18.74
C ILE A 78 5.05 6.30 18.38
N GLU A 79 4.94 7.47 19.01
CA GLU A 79 3.89 8.44 18.71
C GLU A 79 4.02 8.98 17.27
N ARG A 80 5.25 9.30 16.83
CA ARG A 80 5.47 9.72 15.44
C ARG A 80 5.11 8.62 14.43
N GLN A 81 5.35 7.35 14.74
CA GLN A 81 4.93 6.23 13.90
C GLN A 81 3.41 6.09 13.83
N LYS A 82 2.70 6.24 14.97
CA LYS A 82 1.24 6.24 15.01
C LYS A 82 0.65 7.40 14.19
N GLU A 83 1.20 8.60 14.33
CA GLU A 83 0.76 9.77 13.56
C GLU A 83 1.04 9.58 12.07
N ALA A 84 2.22 9.08 11.68
CA ALA A 84 2.53 8.77 10.28
C ALA A 84 1.53 7.76 9.69
N TYR A 85 1.11 6.75 10.47
CA TYR A 85 0.09 5.79 10.06
C TYR A 85 -1.31 6.43 9.92
N LYS A 86 -1.68 7.37 10.79
CA LYS A 86 -2.94 8.12 10.64
C LYS A 86 -2.92 8.99 9.38
N VAL A 87 -1.79 9.64 9.11
CA VAL A 87 -1.57 10.46 7.91
C VAL A 87 -1.61 9.59 6.64
N SER A 88 -1.02 8.39 6.68
CA SER A 88 -1.06 7.45 5.56
C SER A 88 -2.48 6.99 5.25
N LYS A 89 -3.36 6.89 6.26
CA LYS A 89 -4.78 6.60 6.09
C LYS A 89 -5.60 7.80 5.61
N GLY A 90 -5.01 8.97 5.40
CA GLY A 90 -5.69 10.10 4.76
C GLY A 90 -6.75 10.78 5.61
N GLY A 91 -6.70 10.64 6.94
CA GLY A 91 -7.65 11.30 7.83
C GLY A 91 -9.07 10.75 7.72
N VAL A 92 -9.23 9.41 7.67
CA VAL A 92 -10.53 8.77 7.91
C VAL A 92 -11.03 9.21 9.29
N ARG A 93 -11.95 10.16 9.27
CA ARG A 93 -12.83 10.56 10.37
C ARG A 93 -14.21 9.97 10.11
#